data_AF-A0A4Y7QH19-F1
#
_entry.id   AF-A0A4Y7QH19-F1
#
_cell.length_a   1.000
_cell.length_b   1.000
_cell.length_c   1.000
_cell.angle_alpha   90.00
_cell.angle_beta   90.00
_cell.angle_gamma   90.00
#
_symmetry.space_group_name_H-M   'P 1'
#
loop_
_entity.id
_entity.type
_entity.pdbx_description
1 polymer ?
#
loop_
_entity_poly.entity_id
_entity_poly.type
_entity_poly.pdbx_seq_one_letter_code
_entity_poly.pdbx_strand_id
1 'polypeptide(L)'
;MNNVGHGERPMNRQQRAIVDGCFEEGQYEAGIRLLDKLRNEHVRPSSSHLLQLIYIALFPPPVIPDRTADKGKGKLKDRDMYGSPSKMSTAKRGHPLPTPEASQAALSLLMNFAQTNNPESLLRAIPSYHLSEAELATKRAMQPSRDMGYPDRDEHEDSQIAKDAGVLKECNDCWSMLKAGVVKRPDEWRTQRRDPGRSTGYRSQMNRTDDFDDSDGEEEDQDTVDVVGDKSWPLLDWFVSLFEREESLMQSDGRFSFSFFSQIKSSSNGPRWDVETPVEIVLYCCKQTDPRKLRLGPRLMALLVHQSNNPHFSSTVMLNLMTSRLRATSPYHLNLFLSNFPSLGRGLAFKLALCYKYFSDGPGIPSGPTMTRPQAPRARPMPGSPQKASYSGAYPTTQRPPSSTVSNTPLWPLPSAKWMVQFINSGSSGGSGSATQSLVKFHLFLSFGNLKSNDFNAQRTVDDVWVNALREDTFVRNLSEWLRWDAKGEEQVSHYTTMGESVSSMVNIWRQWMCGSGR
;
A
#
# COMPACT_ATOMS: atom_id res chain seq x y z
N MET A 1 2.67 -28.50 -25.54
CA MET A 1 3.92 -28.82 -24.83
C MET A 1 3.93 -28.00 -23.55
N ASN A 2 3.65 -28.63 -22.40
CA ASN A 2 3.68 -27.94 -21.11
C ASN A 2 5.16 -27.69 -20.77
N ASN A 3 5.60 -26.45 -20.97
CA ASN A 3 6.91 -26.00 -20.53
C ASN A 3 6.88 -26.09 -18.99
N VAL A 4 7.43 -27.18 -18.44
CA VAL A 4 7.59 -27.34 -17.00
C VAL A 4 8.54 -26.22 -16.59
N GLY A 5 7.97 -25.11 -16.12
CA GLY A 5 8.73 -23.91 -15.79
C GLY A 5 9.76 -24.26 -14.75
N HIS A 6 11.03 -24.36 -15.17
CA HIS A 6 12.12 -24.54 -14.24
C HIS A 6 12.11 -23.34 -13.29
N GLY A 7 11.84 -23.60 -12.01
CA GLY A 7 11.88 -22.57 -10.97
C GLY A 7 13.26 -21.91 -10.93
N GLU A 8 13.31 -20.69 -10.40
CA GLU A 8 14.58 -19.99 -10.22
C GLU A 8 15.48 -20.77 -9.27
N ARG A 9 16.67 -21.15 -9.75
CA ARG A 9 17.71 -21.74 -8.90
C ARG A 9 18.37 -20.65 -8.05
N PRO A 10 18.76 -20.94 -6.80
CA PRO A 10 19.55 -20.00 -6.00
C PRO A 10 20.88 -19.71 -6.68
N MET A 11 21.34 -18.45 -6.57
CA MET A 11 22.71 -18.07 -6.92
C MET A 11 23.71 -19.00 -6.23
N ASN A 12 24.71 -19.49 -6.96
CA ASN A 12 25.65 -20.46 -6.40
C ASN A 12 26.65 -19.78 -5.45
N ARG A 13 27.29 -20.58 -4.58
CA ARG A 13 28.22 -20.07 -3.55
C ARG A 13 29.39 -19.27 -4.13
N GLN A 14 29.92 -19.66 -5.30
CA GLN A 14 31.04 -18.96 -5.94
C GLN A 14 30.62 -17.59 -6.45
N GLN A 15 29.46 -17.48 -7.10
CA GLN A 15 28.88 -16.22 -7.55
C GLN A 15 28.64 -15.28 -6.38
N ARG A 16 28.12 -15.81 -5.25
CA ARG A 16 27.95 -15.03 -4.02
C ARG A 16 29.28 -14.49 -3.50
N ALA A 17 30.27 -15.37 -3.32
CA ALA A 17 31.57 -15.02 -2.77
C ALA A 17 32.31 -13.91 -3.55
N ILE A 18 32.17 -13.88 -4.89
CA ILE A 18 32.81 -12.81 -5.69
C ILE A 18 32.13 -11.46 -5.42
N VAL A 19 30.79 -11.44 -5.28
CA VAL A 19 30.04 -10.22 -4.94
C VAL A 19 30.37 -9.77 -3.52
N ASP A 20 30.38 -10.71 -2.57
CA ASP A 20 30.72 -10.46 -1.18
C ASP A 20 32.12 -9.84 -1.05
N GLY A 21 33.12 -10.37 -1.79
CA GLY A 21 34.47 -9.81 -1.82
C GLY A 21 34.50 -8.34 -2.29
N CYS A 22 33.76 -7.99 -3.34
CA CYS A 22 33.65 -6.58 -3.77
C CYS A 22 33.05 -5.68 -2.69
N PHE A 23 32.02 -6.17 -1.99
CA PHE A 23 31.34 -5.42 -0.93
C PHE A 23 32.18 -5.30 0.35
N GLU A 24 32.96 -6.32 0.71
CA GLU A 24 33.90 -6.28 1.83
C GLU A 24 35.05 -5.29 1.60
N GLU A 25 35.53 -5.19 0.36
CA GLU A 25 36.52 -4.19 -0.06
C GLU A 25 35.91 -2.78 -0.21
N GLY A 26 34.60 -2.63 -0.02
CA GLY A 26 33.85 -1.38 -0.22
C GLY A 26 33.81 -0.87 -1.66
N GLN A 27 34.05 -1.76 -2.63
CA GLN A 27 33.89 -1.50 -4.06
C GLN A 27 32.42 -1.72 -4.46
N TYR A 28 31.51 -0.95 -3.86
CA TYR A 28 30.06 -1.17 -4.00
C TYR A 28 29.59 -1.13 -5.45
N GLU A 29 30.06 -0.19 -6.26
CA GLU A 29 29.69 -0.07 -7.68
C GLU A 29 30.21 -1.25 -8.52
N ALA A 30 31.36 -1.83 -8.16
CA ALA A 30 31.87 -3.03 -8.82
C ALA A 30 31.02 -4.25 -8.45
N GLY A 31 30.69 -4.42 -7.17
CA GLY A 31 29.81 -5.51 -6.69
C GLY A 31 28.40 -5.43 -7.28
N ILE A 32 27.81 -4.24 -7.33
CA ILE A 32 26.50 -4.00 -7.97
C ILE A 32 26.54 -4.33 -9.46
N ARG A 33 27.57 -3.88 -10.19
CA ARG A 33 27.74 -4.22 -11.62
C ARG A 33 27.94 -5.72 -11.83
N LEU A 34 28.62 -6.40 -10.91
CA LEU A 34 28.78 -7.85 -10.98
C LEU A 34 27.43 -8.57 -10.75
N LEU A 35 26.65 -8.15 -9.75
CA LEU A 35 25.30 -8.67 -9.53
C LEU A 35 24.41 -8.46 -10.76
N ASP A 36 24.48 -7.31 -11.42
CA ASP A 36 23.72 -7.05 -12.66
C ASP A 36 24.16 -7.98 -13.80
N LYS A 37 25.46 -8.29 -13.92
CA LYS A 37 25.95 -9.29 -14.89
C LYS A 37 25.51 -10.72 -14.57
N LEU A 38 25.30 -11.02 -13.29
CA LEU A 38 24.83 -12.33 -12.83
C LEU A 38 23.30 -12.46 -12.86
N ARG A 39 22.57 -11.35 -13.04
CA ARG A 39 21.12 -11.31 -13.16
C ARG A 39 20.66 -12.21 -14.31
N ASN A 40 19.74 -13.11 -14.00
CA ASN A 40 19.18 -14.05 -14.96
C ASN A 40 17.79 -14.48 -14.48
N GLU A 41 16.84 -14.67 -15.39
CA GLU A 41 15.46 -15.10 -15.08
C GLU A 41 15.37 -16.49 -14.41
N HIS A 42 16.44 -17.28 -14.48
CA HIS A 42 16.54 -18.59 -13.85
C HIS A 42 17.41 -18.57 -12.59
N VAL A 43 18.05 -17.46 -12.23
CA VAL A 43 18.93 -17.38 -11.05
C VAL A 43 18.39 -16.31 -10.10
N ARG A 44 17.90 -16.73 -8.93
CA ARG A 44 17.46 -15.79 -7.90
C ARG A 44 18.67 -15.25 -7.12
N PRO A 45 18.76 -13.92 -6.89
CA PRO A 45 19.79 -13.35 -6.04
C PRO A 45 19.67 -13.84 -4.58
N SER A 46 20.76 -13.77 -3.83
CA SER A 46 20.73 -14.11 -2.40
C SER A 46 19.92 -13.06 -1.63
N SER A 47 19.23 -13.48 -0.56
CA SER A 47 18.46 -12.54 0.26
C SER A 47 19.37 -11.48 0.93
N SER A 48 20.59 -11.87 1.31
CA SER A 48 21.59 -10.95 1.86
C SER A 48 21.99 -9.86 0.87
N HIS A 49 22.26 -10.22 -0.39
CA HIS A 49 22.57 -9.23 -1.45
C HIS A 49 21.40 -8.28 -1.70
N LEU A 50 20.15 -8.76 -1.66
CA LEU A 50 18.98 -7.88 -1.80
C LEU A 50 18.87 -6.88 -0.65
N LEU A 51 19.06 -7.32 0.60
CA LEU A 51 19.05 -6.43 1.76
C LEU A 51 20.18 -5.40 1.71
N GLN A 52 21.40 -5.81 1.32
CA GLN A 52 22.52 -4.91 1.13
C GLN A 52 22.25 -3.88 0.03
N LEU A 53 21.66 -4.29 -1.10
CA LEU A 53 21.26 -3.37 -2.17
C LEU A 53 20.24 -2.34 -1.68
N ILE A 54 19.25 -2.77 -0.88
CA ILE A 54 18.25 -1.87 -0.30
C ILE A 54 18.90 -0.92 0.70
N TYR A 55 19.82 -1.41 1.54
CA TYR A 55 20.58 -0.58 2.46
C TYR A 55 21.41 0.48 1.73
N ILE A 56 22.15 0.08 0.68
CA ILE A 56 22.95 1.00 -0.16
C ILE A 56 22.04 2.02 -0.85
N ALA A 57 20.88 1.60 -1.35
CA ALA A 57 19.90 2.47 -2.00
C ALA A 57 19.30 3.52 -1.04
N LEU A 58 19.08 3.15 0.23
CA LEU A 58 18.56 4.05 1.26
C LEU A 58 19.65 4.89 1.94
N PHE A 59 20.93 4.62 1.64
CA PHE A 59 22.04 5.29 2.31
C PHE A 59 22.03 6.80 2.05
N PRO A 60 22.05 7.65 3.09
CA PRO A 60 21.92 9.10 2.91
C PRO A 60 23.16 9.71 2.24
N PRO A 61 22.98 10.67 1.31
CA PRO A 61 24.09 11.39 0.70
C PRO A 61 24.88 12.18 1.76
N PRO A 62 26.16 12.50 1.51
CA PRO A 62 26.94 13.29 2.44
C PRO A 62 26.29 14.66 2.65
N VAL A 63 26.12 15.06 3.91
CA VAL A 63 25.69 16.42 4.25
C VAL A 63 26.82 17.35 3.85
N ILE A 64 26.61 18.12 2.78
CA ILE A 64 27.53 19.18 2.39
C ILE A 64 27.24 20.34 3.36
N PRO A 65 28.14 20.65 4.31
CA PRO A 65 27.91 21.75 5.24
C PRO A 65 27.72 23.01 4.41
N ASP A 66 26.60 23.68 4.62
CA ASP A 66 26.27 24.90 3.89
C ASP A 66 27.30 25.98 4.25
N ARG A 67 28.31 26.12 3.38
CA ARG A 67 29.42 27.06 3.55
C ARG A 67 28.95 28.53 3.60
N THR A 68 27.66 28.79 3.34
CA THR A 68 27.12 30.14 3.29
C THR A 68 26.57 30.64 4.62
N ALA A 69 26.26 29.76 5.58
CA ALA A 69 25.56 30.14 6.81
C ALA A 69 26.47 30.73 7.93
N ASP A 70 27.79 30.49 7.90
CA ASP A 70 28.66 30.84 9.04
C ASP A 70 29.74 31.89 8.68
N LYS A 71 29.34 32.99 8.03
CA LYS A 71 30.20 34.18 7.87
C LYS A 71 30.32 35.01 9.18
N GLY A 72 29.84 34.48 10.31
CA GLY A 72 29.74 35.15 11.60
C GLY A 72 30.99 35.03 12.49
N LYS A 73 32.11 35.64 12.11
CA LYS A 73 33.16 36.18 13.01
C LYS A 73 33.63 35.30 14.20
N GLY A 74 33.70 33.98 14.06
CA GLY A 74 34.43 33.13 15.01
C GLY A 74 35.84 32.86 14.50
N LYS A 75 36.87 33.53 15.04
CA LYS A 75 38.28 33.17 14.80
C LYS A 75 38.52 31.74 15.32
N LEU A 76 38.31 30.73 14.48
CA LEU A 76 38.77 29.37 14.72
C LEU A 76 40.28 29.42 14.89
N LYS A 77 40.74 29.24 16.14
CA LYS A 77 42.15 29.09 16.46
C LYS A 77 42.70 27.94 15.62
N ASP A 78 43.67 28.27 14.80
CA ASP A 78 44.54 27.42 13.99
C ASP A 78 45.44 26.52 14.88
N ARG A 79 44.81 25.81 15.82
CA ARG A 79 45.48 24.96 16.79
C ARG A 79 45.28 23.52 16.34
N ASP A 80 46.41 22.88 16.03
CA ASP A 80 46.59 21.42 15.86
C ASP A 80 46.96 20.95 14.43
N MET A 81 47.66 21.78 13.64
CA MET A 81 48.25 21.36 12.35
C MET A 81 49.55 20.52 12.49
N TYR A 82 49.96 20.12 13.70
CA TYR A 82 51.19 19.33 13.94
C TYR A 82 50.94 18.04 14.73
N GLY A 83 49.84 17.34 14.45
CA GLY A 83 49.60 15.99 14.95
C GLY A 83 50.58 14.99 14.31
N SER A 84 51.36 14.29 15.15
CA SER A 84 52.34 13.27 14.74
C SER A 84 51.76 12.21 13.77
N PRO A 85 52.46 11.82 12.68
CA PRO A 85 51.98 10.88 11.66
C PRO A 85 51.45 9.54 12.20
N SER A 86 51.98 9.09 13.34
CA SER A 86 51.58 7.83 13.99
C SER A 86 50.16 7.84 14.57
N LYS A 87 49.51 9.01 14.72
CA LYS A 87 48.09 9.11 15.12
C LYS A 87 47.12 9.20 13.92
N MET A 88 47.63 9.37 12.69
CA MET A 88 46.79 9.46 11.49
C MET A 88 46.38 8.09 10.93
N SER A 89 47.07 6.99 11.27
CA SER A 89 46.75 5.65 10.77
C SER A 89 45.52 5.02 11.44
N THR A 90 45.22 5.40 12.69
CA THR A 90 44.07 4.87 13.44
C THR A 90 42.73 5.45 12.98
N ALA A 91 42.73 6.63 12.37
CA ALA A 91 41.52 7.30 11.89
C ALA A 91 41.00 6.75 10.54
N LYS A 92 41.81 5.95 9.81
CA LYS A 92 41.46 5.42 8.48
C LYS A 92 40.88 4.00 8.48
N ARG A 93 40.62 3.40 9.66
CA ARG A 93 40.09 2.02 9.75
C ARG A 93 38.56 1.91 9.57
N GLY A 94 37.89 2.96 9.12
CA GLY A 94 36.48 2.86 8.76
C GLY A 94 36.33 2.10 7.44
N HIS A 95 35.36 1.19 7.36
CA HIS A 95 34.95 0.63 6.08
C HIS A 95 34.45 1.76 5.16
N PRO A 96 34.68 1.66 3.83
CA PRO A 96 34.18 2.65 2.89
C PRO A 96 32.66 2.77 3.06
N LEU A 97 32.12 3.99 3.01
CA LEU A 97 30.67 4.19 3.04
C LEU A 97 30.11 4.16 1.62
N PRO A 98 28.85 3.71 1.42
CA PRO A 98 28.21 3.82 0.12
C PRO A 98 28.23 5.25 -0.43
N THR A 99 28.64 5.36 -1.70
CA THR A 99 28.65 6.61 -2.45
C THR A 99 27.24 6.90 -3.02
N PRO A 100 26.92 8.16 -3.34
CA PRO A 100 25.68 8.48 -4.05
C PRO A 100 25.52 7.72 -5.37
N GLU A 101 26.63 7.50 -6.08
CA GLU A 101 26.68 6.71 -7.32
C GLU A 101 26.33 5.24 -7.06
N ALA A 102 26.84 4.65 -5.98
CA ALA A 102 26.48 3.30 -5.56
C ALA A 102 25.00 3.20 -5.19
N SER A 103 24.45 4.19 -4.47
CA SER A 103 23.02 4.25 -4.15
C SER A 103 22.14 4.27 -5.40
N GLN A 104 22.50 5.09 -6.40
CA GLN A 104 21.78 5.13 -7.68
C GLN A 104 21.93 3.82 -8.48
N ALA A 105 23.12 3.22 -8.49
CA ALA A 105 23.37 1.95 -9.15
C ALA A 105 22.57 0.81 -8.49
N ALA A 106 22.49 0.79 -7.16
CA ALA A 106 21.70 -0.19 -6.42
C ALA A 106 20.21 -0.07 -6.72
N LEU A 107 19.65 1.15 -6.73
CA LEU A 107 18.26 1.39 -7.13
C LEU A 107 17.97 0.93 -8.55
N SER A 108 18.88 1.24 -9.48
CA SER A 108 18.75 0.81 -10.88
C SER A 108 18.75 -0.71 -11.00
N LEU A 109 19.64 -1.39 -10.26
CA LEU A 109 19.70 -2.85 -10.21
C LEU A 109 18.45 -3.47 -9.58
N LEU A 110 17.90 -2.88 -8.51
CA LEU A 110 16.65 -3.34 -7.91
C LEU A 110 15.50 -3.29 -8.93
N MET A 111 15.33 -2.18 -9.65
CA MET A 111 14.32 -2.07 -10.71
C MET A 111 14.56 -3.08 -11.85
N ASN A 112 15.81 -3.32 -12.21
CA ASN A 112 16.21 -4.34 -13.17
C ASN A 112 15.86 -5.76 -12.71
N PHE A 113 16.08 -6.09 -11.43
CA PHE A 113 15.61 -7.35 -10.85
C PHE A 113 14.09 -7.47 -10.88
N ALA A 114 13.36 -6.39 -10.56
CA ALA A 114 11.90 -6.37 -10.62
C ALA A 114 11.34 -6.62 -12.03
N GLN A 115 12.13 -6.45 -13.10
CA GLN A 115 11.76 -6.79 -14.48
C GLN A 115 12.17 -8.20 -14.89
N THR A 116 13.27 -8.73 -14.34
CA THR A 116 13.87 -10.00 -14.80
C THR A 116 13.46 -11.18 -13.94
N ASN A 117 13.48 -11.03 -12.62
CA ASN A 117 13.30 -12.13 -11.67
C ASN A 117 11.87 -12.25 -11.17
N ASN A 118 11.51 -13.40 -10.62
CA ASN A 118 10.20 -13.63 -10.01
C ASN A 118 10.02 -12.71 -8.78
N PRO A 119 8.92 -11.93 -8.70
CA PRO A 119 8.66 -11.05 -7.55
C PRO A 119 8.72 -11.77 -6.20
N GLU A 120 8.19 -12.99 -6.11
CA GLU A 120 8.18 -13.77 -4.87
C GLU A 120 9.60 -14.07 -4.37
N SER A 121 10.52 -14.37 -5.28
CA SER A 121 11.93 -14.63 -4.95
C SER A 121 12.69 -13.39 -4.49
N LEU A 122 12.27 -12.20 -4.92
CA LEU A 122 12.86 -10.94 -4.48
C LEU A 122 12.28 -10.52 -3.12
N LEU A 123 10.96 -10.66 -2.95
CA LEU A 123 10.25 -10.29 -1.73
C LEU A 123 10.57 -11.21 -0.55
N ARG A 124 11.10 -12.42 -0.78
CA ARG A 124 11.58 -13.31 0.30
C ARG A 124 12.67 -12.69 1.18
N ALA A 125 13.40 -11.70 0.66
CA ALA A 125 14.45 -11.01 1.40
C ALA A 125 13.88 -9.94 2.35
N ILE A 126 12.63 -9.56 2.15
CA ILE A 126 11.98 -8.47 2.86
C ILE A 126 11.31 -9.03 4.11
N PRO A 127 11.45 -8.36 5.26
CA PRO A 127 10.69 -8.73 6.45
C PRO A 127 9.19 -8.73 6.15
N SER A 128 8.49 -9.72 6.70
CA SER A 128 7.05 -9.86 6.52
C SER A 128 6.45 -10.61 7.70
N TYR A 129 5.17 -10.39 7.93
CA TYR A 129 4.44 -11.14 8.95
C TYR A 129 4.19 -12.57 8.46
N HIS A 130 4.41 -13.53 9.35
CA HIS A 130 4.11 -14.93 9.08
C HIS A 130 2.65 -15.13 8.67
N LEU A 131 2.42 -15.93 7.64
CA LEU A 131 1.09 -16.36 7.22
C LEU A 131 0.61 -17.50 8.11
N SER A 132 -0.65 -17.46 8.53
CA SER A 132 -1.31 -18.57 9.23
C SER A 132 -1.45 -19.77 8.30
N GLU A 133 -1.69 -20.95 8.88
CA GLU A 133 -1.86 -22.18 8.10
C GLU A 133 -3.03 -22.09 7.10
N ALA A 134 -4.13 -21.43 7.48
CA ALA A 134 -5.27 -21.19 6.62
C ALA A 134 -4.93 -20.25 5.44
N GLU A 135 -4.13 -19.21 5.69
CA GLU A 135 -3.65 -18.30 4.64
C GLU A 135 -2.68 -19.00 3.68
N LEU A 136 -1.79 -19.85 4.22
CA LEU A 136 -0.88 -20.68 3.42
C LEU A 136 -1.64 -21.70 2.57
N ALA A 137 -2.72 -22.29 3.09
CA ALA A 137 -3.59 -23.17 2.32
C ALA A 137 -4.23 -22.42 1.14
N THR A 138 -4.73 -21.20 1.35
CA THR A 138 -5.22 -20.34 0.25
C THR A 138 -4.12 -20.05 -0.76
N LYS A 139 -2.90 -19.73 -0.30
CA LYS A 139 -1.73 -19.50 -1.19
C LYS A 139 -1.43 -20.72 -2.06
N ARG A 140 -1.34 -21.91 -1.47
CA ARG A 140 -1.09 -23.17 -2.20
C ARG A 140 -2.20 -23.51 -3.19
N ALA A 141 -3.46 -23.19 -2.85
CA ALA A 141 -4.60 -23.42 -3.75
C ALA A 141 -4.55 -22.50 -4.99
N MET A 142 -4.10 -21.25 -4.82
CA MET A 142 -4.00 -20.28 -5.91
C MET A 142 -2.72 -20.43 -6.74
N GLN A 143 -1.65 -20.93 -6.13
CA GLN A 143 -0.36 -21.17 -6.77
C GLN A 143 0.05 -22.63 -6.56
N PRO A 144 -0.64 -23.58 -7.23
CA PRO A 144 -0.25 -24.97 -7.18
C PRO A 144 1.15 -25.10 -7.81
N SER A 145 2.11 -25.54 -7.01
CA SER A 145 3.45 -25.96 -7.44
C SER A 145 4.35 -24.90 -8.09
N ARG A 146 4.92 -24.04 -7.25
CA ARG A 146 6.36 -23.73 -7.37
C ARG A 146 7.02 -24.30 -6.12
N ASP A 147 7.80 -25.35 -6.30
CA ASP A 147 8.66 -25.90 -5.25
C ASP A 147 9.73 -24.84 -4.96
N MET A 148 9.35 -23.83 -4.17
CA MET A 148 10.25 -22.82 -3.66
C MET A 148 11.07 -23.52 -2.60
N GLY A 149 12.17 -24.12 -3.06
CA GLY A 149 13.07 -24.91 -2.24
C GLY A 149 13.38 -24.23 -0.92
N TYR A 150 13.65 -25.06 0.09
CA TYR A 150 13.87 -24.71 1.49
C TYR A 150 14.46 -23.32 1.70
N PRO A 151 13.99 -22.57 2.73
CA PRO A 151 14.59 -21.29 3.08
C PRO A 151 16.10 -21.48 3.13
N ASP A 152 16.83 -20.65 2.36
CA ASP A 152 18.30 -20.66 2.33
C ASP A 152 18.72 -20.60 3.80
N ARG A 153 19.26 -21.70 4.36
CA ARG A 153 19.75 -21.71 5.75
C ARG A 153 20.75 -20.58 5.85
N ASP A 154 20.57 -19.72 6.84
CA ASP A 154 21.37 -18.51 7.06
C ASP A 154 22.86 -18.79 6.87
N GLU A 155 23.37 -18.46 5.68
CA GLU A 155 24.78 -18.47 5.38
C GLU A 155 25.39 -17.20 5.99
N HIS A 156 26.53 -17.37 6.65
CA HIS A 156 27.17 -16.40 7.53
C HIS A 156 27.25 -14.98 6.92
N GLU A 157 26.71 -14.01 7.66
CA GLU A 157 26.77 -12.57 7.38
C GLU A 157 28.13 -12.00 7.80
N ASP A 158 29.21 -12.49 7.19
CA ASP A 158 30.55 -12.11 7.62
C ASP A 158 30.91 -10.68 7.17
N SER A 159 30.38 -10.22 6.03
CA SER A 159 30.69 -8.90 5.48
C SER A 159 30.12 -7.76 6.34
N GLN A 160 30.88 -6.67 6.46
CA GLN A 160 30.46 -5.53 7.29
C GLN A 160 29.17 -4.89 6.76
N ILE A 161 29.01 -4.78 5.44
CA ILE A 161 27.78 -4.23 4.85
C ILE A 161 26.56 -5.13 5.09
N ALA A 162 26.74 -6.46 5.19
CA ALA A 162 25.65 -7.37 5.58
C ALA A 162 25.18 -7.05 7.00
N LYS A 163 26.13 -6.85 7.92
CA LYS A 163 25.85 -6.49 9.31
C LYS A 163 25.15 -5.14 9.41
N ASP A 164 25.63 -4.15 8.65
CA ASP A 164 25.03 -2.81 8.63
C ASP A 164 23.61 -2.86 8.01
N ALA A 165 23.40 -3.66 6.96
CA ALA A 165 22.08 -3.93 6.37
C ALA A 165 21.16 -4.73 7.31
N GLY A 166 21.70 -5.35 8.37
CA GLY A 166 20.94 -6.03 9.41
C GLY A 166 19.90 -5.15 10.09
N VAL A 167 20.08 -3.82 10.10
CA VAL A 167 19.05 -2.87 10.58
C VAL A 167 17.72 -3.01 9.84
N LEU A 168 17.75 -3.42 8.57
CA LEU A 168 16.53 -3.64 7.79
C LEU A 168 15.79 -4.89 8.24
N LYS A 169 16.46 -5.88 8.85
CA LYS A 169 15.82 -7.07 9.43
C LYS A 169 15.08 -6.75 10.72
N GLU A 170 15.40 -5.64 11.38
CA GLU A 170 14.68 -5.15 12.57
C GLU A 170 13.33 -4.52 12.18
N CYS A 171 13.10 -4.24 10.89
CA CYS A 171 11.79 -3.82 10.41
C CYS A 171 10.81 -5.00 10.42
N ASN A 172 9.55 -4.75 10.80
CA ASN A 172 8.52 -5.80 10.80
C ASN A 172 7.92 -6.05 9.40
N ASP A 173 7.98 -5.04 8.54
CA ASP A 173 7.38 -5.02 7.22
C ASP A 173 8.16 -4.07 6.28
N CYS A 174 7.81 -4.09 5.01
CA CYS A 174 8.40 -3.22 3.99
C CYS A 174 8.05 -1.74 4.21
N TRP A 175 6.94 -1.42 4.87
CA TRP A 175 6.51 -0.04 5.10
C TRP A 175 7.40 0.67 6.10
N SER A 176 7.81 -0.06 7.14
CA SER A 176 8.74 0.41 8.16
C SER A 176 10.10 0.74 7.57
N MET A 177 10.53 0.01 6.52
CA MET A 177 11.78 0.31 5.79
C MET A 177 11.72 1.63 5.00
N LEU A 178 10.53 2.16 4.71
CA LEU A 178 10.36 3.41 3.96
C LEU A 178 10.47 4.65 4.84
N LYS A 179 10.38 4.52 6.17
CA LYS A 179 10.41 5.65 7.09
C LYS A 179 11.75 6.39 7.02
N ALA A 180 11.72 7.70 7.25
CA ALA A 180 12.94 8.49 7.32
C ALA A 180 13.85 7.99 8.47
N GLY A 181 15.15 7.94 8.22
CA GLY A 181 16.15 7.61 9.26
C GLY A 181 16.23 6.13 9.64
N VAL A 182 15.64 5.21 8.88
CA VAL A 182 15.91 3.76 9.05
C VAL A 182 17.39 3.46 8.81
N VAL A 183 17.95 4.00 7.72
CA VAL A 183 19.39 4.00 7.44
C VAL A 183 19.93 5.39 7.74
N LYS A 184 20.90 5.48 8.65
CA LYS A 184 21.57 6.73 9.03
C LYS A 184 23.06 6.67 8.69
N ARG A 185 23.73 7.83 8.61
CA ARG A 185 25.17 7.89 8.28
C ARG A 185 26.03 7.85 9.55
N PRO A 186 27.10 7.05 9.66
CA PRO A 186 27.85 6.85 10.93
C PRO A 186 28.27 8.13 11.65
N ASP A 187 28.49 9.20 10.87
CA ASP A 187 28.86 10.52 11.36
C ASP A 187 27.72 11.24 12.13
N GLU A 188 26.46 11.00 11.75
CA GLU A 188 25.26 11.61 12.37
C GLU A 188 25.05 11.14 13.82
N TRP A 189 25.41 9.89 14.12
CA TRP A 189 25.36 9.38 15.50
C TRP A 189 26.34 10.09 16.43
N ARG A 190 27.45 10.59 15.90
CA ARG A 190 28.48 11.26 16.71
C ARG A 190 28.08 12.69 17.05
N THR A 191 27.36 13.37 16.17
CA THR A 191 26.86 14.73 16.42
C THR A 191 25.69 14.73 17.40
N GLN A 192 24.78 13.75 17.33
CA GLN A 192 23.62 13.69 18.24
C GLN A 192 23.99 13.39 19.71
N ARG A 193 25.11 12.71 19.97
CA ARG A 193 25.55 12.37 21.34
C ARG A 193 26.22 13.51 22.10
N ARG A 194 26.47 14.66 21.46
CA ARG A 194 27.23 15.75 22.09
C ARG A 194 26.41 16.74 22.91
N ASP A 195 25.10 16.56 23.00
CA ASP A 195 24.26 17.27 23.98
C ASP A 195 23.96 16.35 25.18
N PRO A 196 24.82 16.34 26.21
CA PRO A 196 24.66 15.51 27.40
C PRO A 196 23.42 15.84 28.26
N GLY A 197 22.53 16.73 27.80
CA GLY A 197 21.31 17.13 28.52
C GLY A 197 19.97 16.69 27.91
N ARG A 198 19.93 16.13 26.69
CA ARG A 198 18.65 15.82 25.97
C ARG A 198 18.51 14.36 25.47
N SER A 199 19.40 13.46 25.87
CA SER A 199 19.47 12.08 25.34
C SER A 199 18.49 11.08 26.01
N THR A 200 17.18 11.26 25.87
CA THR A 200 16.19 10.31 26.47
C THR A 200 15.09 9.77 25.54
N GLY A 201 15.02 10.13 24.26
CA GLY A 201 13.85 9.76 23.44
C GLY A 201 13.96 8.49 22.58
N TYR A 202 15.03 8.33 21.79
CA TYR A 202 14.89 7.56 20.55
C TYR A 202 14.88 6.02 20.72
N ARG A 203 15.57 5.47 21.72
CA ARG A 203 15.51 4.01 21.97
C ARG A 203 14.23 3.55 22.67
N SER A 204 13.47 4.47 23.26
CA SER A 204 12.21 4.16 23.94
C SER A 204 11.02 4.12 22.96
N GLN A 205 11.09 4.88 21.87
CA GLN A 205 9.96 5.05 20.96
C GLN A 205 9.70 3.84 20.05
N MET A 206 10.72 3.02 19.76
CA MET A 206 10.53 1.84 18.91
C MET A 206 9.84 0.67 19.64
N ASN A 207 9.65 0.77 20.97
CA ASN A 207 9.08 -0.30 21.79
C ASN A 207 7.92 0.15 22.71
N ARG A 208 7.43 1.39 22.59
CA ARG A 208 6.27 1.88 23.36
C ARG A 208 5.03 2.00 22.48
N THR A 209 4.40 0.85 22.25
CA THR A 209 2.95 0.77 22.09
C THR A 209 2.40 0.31 23.44
N ASP A 210 1.43 1.04 24.00
CA ASP A 210 0.82 0.89 25.34
C ASP A 210 1.65 1.38 26.54
N ASP A 211 1.51 2.66 26.88
CA ASP A 211 0.95 3.04 28.19
C ASP A 211 0.74 4.56 28.24
N PHE A 212 -0.50 4.95 28.51
CA PHE A 212 -0.96 6.32 28.72
C PHE A 212 -0.56 6.79 30.13
N ASP A 213 0.24 7.85 30.24
CA ASP A 213 0.27 8.66 31.45
C ASP A 213 0.51 10.14 31.12
N ASP A 214 -0.30 10.98 31.77
CA ASP A 214 -0.50 12.41 31.55
C ASP A 214 0.80 13.21 31.74
N SER A 215 1.22 13.96 30.72
CA SER A 215 2.19 15.04 30.93
C SER A 215 1.88 16.22 30.01
N ASP A 216 1.17 17.19 30.60
CA ASP A 216 0.99 18.56 30.08
C ASP A 216 2.35 19.28 30.05
N GLY A 217 2.81 19.68 28.86
CA GLY A 217 3.99 20.54 28.75
C GLY A 217 4.58 20.67 27.36
N GLU A 218 4.17 21.74 26.67
CA GLU A 218 4.80 22.38 25.50
C GLU A 218 4.65 21.66 24.15
N GLU A 219 3.83 22.27 23.28
CA GLU A 219 3.72 22.00 21.84
C GLU A 219 5.05 22.36 21.13
N GLU A 220 6.14 21.65 21.42
CA GLU A 220 7.25 21.58 20.48
C GLU A 220 6.66 20.95 19.22
N ASP A 221 6.69 21.70 18.10
CA ASP A 221 6.29 21.27 16.75
C ASP A 221 6.68 19.81 16.58
N GLN A 222 5.71 18.90 16.77
CA GLN A 222 5.91 17.50 16.49
C GLN A 222 6.06 17.44 14.99
N ASP A 223 7.30 17.54 14.53
CA ASP A 223 7.72 17.23 13.16
C ASP A 223 7.08 15.89 12.85
N THR A 224 5.94 15.93 12.16
CA THR A 224 5.17 14.75 11.85
C THR A 224 6.07 13.91 10.96
N VAL A 225 6.67 12.86 11.53
CA VAL A 225 7.63 12.03 10.82
C VAL A 225 6.95 11.55 9.55
N ASP A 226 7.49 11.97 8.40
CA ASP A 226 6.92 11.62 7.11
C ASP A 226 6.78 10.10 7.00
N VAL A 227 5.60 9.66 6.54
CA VAL A 227 5.26 8.23 6.39
C VAL A 227 6.22 7.54 5.41
N VAL A 228 6.74 8.30 4.42
CA VAL A 228 7.76 7.87 3.46
C VAL A 228 8.88 8.90 3.47
N GLY A 229 10.09 8.47 3.85
CA GLY A 229 11.26 9.33 3.83
C GLY A 229 11.61 9.79 2.40
N ASP A 230 12.21 10.98 2.29
CA ASP A 230 12.53 11.60 1.00
C ASP A 230 13.37 10.74 0.05
N LYS A 231 14.20 9.86 0.60
CA LYS A 231 15.06 8.94 -0.19
C LYS A 231 14.40 7.59 -0.46
N SER A 232 13.27 7.30 0.17
CA SER A 232 12.59 6.02 0.10
C SER A 232 11.59 5.92 -1.05
N TRP A 233 11.28 7.03 -1.74
CA TRP A 233 10.33 7.05 -2.86
C TRP A 233 10.65 6.07 -4.00
N PRO A 234 11.90 5.97 -4.48
CA PRO A 234 12.26 4.96 -5.49
C PRO A 234 12.08 3.53 -4.97
N LEU A 235 12.30 3.29 -3.68
CA LEU A 235 12.11 1.98 -3.07
C LEU A 235 10.61 1.64 -2.93
N LEU A 236 9.75 2.62 -2.62
CA LEU A 236 8.30 2.44 -2.67
C LEU A 236 7.84 2.06 -4.09
N ASP A 237 8.36 2.74 -5.13
CA ASP A 237 8.07 2.39 -6.52
C ASP A 237 8.51 0.96 -6.85
N TRP A 238 9.67 0.54 -6.36
CA TRP A 238 10.16 -0.83 -6.51
C TRP A 238 9.21 -1.85 -5.85
N PHE A 239 8.81 -1.64 -4.60
CA PHE A 239 7.86 -2.53 -3.90
C PHE A 239 6.52 -2.62 -4.63
N VAL A 240 5.91 -1.48 -4.98
CA VAL A 240 4.64 -1.44 -5.71
C VAL A 240 4.75 -2.19 -7.04
N SER A 241 5.85 -2.00 -7.77
CA SER A 241 6.08 -2.70 -9.04
C SER A 241 6.22 -4.22 -8.87
N LEU A 242 6.84 -4.70 -7.79
CA LEU A 242 6.92 -6.13 -7.48
C LEU A 242 5.55 -6.71 -7.15
N PHE A 243 4.74 -6.04 -6.33
CA PHE A 243 3.41 -6.50 -5.97
C PHE A 243 2.46 -6.54 -7.18
N GLU A 244 2.47 -5.50 -8.02
CA GLU A 244 1.70 -5.47 -9.26
C GLU A 244 2.11 -6.59 -10.21
N ARG A 245 3.42 -6.85 -10.34
CA ARG A 245 3.91 -7.94 -11.18
C ARG A 245 3.49 -9.30 -10.61
N GLU A 246 3.53 -9.50 -9.29
CA GLU A 246 3.05 -10.72 -8.64
C GLU A 246 1.55 -10.94 -8.94
N GLU A 247 0.72 -9.90 -8.83
CA GLU A 247 -0.70 -9.96 -9.20
C GLU A 247 -0.89 -10.31 -10.68
N SER A 248 -0.08 -9.73 -11.57
CA SER A 248 -0.17 -9.97 -13.01
C SER A 248 0.12 -11.44 -13.38
N LEU A 249 0.99 -12.11 -12.61
CA LEU A 249 1.38 -13.50 -12.82
C LEU A 249 0.32 -14.49 -12.34
N MET A 250 -0.67 -14.06 -11.57
CA MET A 250 -1.81 -14.89 -11.18
C MET A 250 -2.81 -15.02 -12.33
N GLN A 251 -3.30 -16.25 -12.57
CA GLN A 251 -4.16 -16.55 -13.71
C GLN A 251 -5.67 -16.44 -13.41
N SER A 252 -6.07 -16.24 -12.14
CA SER A 252 -7.47 -16.27 -11.73
C SER A 252 -8.19 -14.93 -11.93
N ASP A 253 -9.52 -14.99 -12.04
CA ASP A 253 -10.39 -13.86 -11.76
C ASP A 253 -10.42 -13.66 -10.25
N GLY A 254 -9.91 -12.52 -9.77
CA GLY A 254 -9.73 -12.24 -8.34
C GLY A 254 -8.27 -12.31 -7.86
N ARG A 255 -7.34 -11.86 -8.71
CA ARG A 255 -5.91 -11.77 -8.42
C ARG A 255 -5.66 -10.85 -7.23
N PHE A 256 -4.72 -11.24 -6.38
CA PHE A 256 -4.16 -10.38 -5.33
C PHE A 256 -2.74 -10.84 -5.00
N SER A 257 -1.87 -9.92 -4.58
CA SER A 257 -0.50 -10.24 -4.22
C SER A 257 -0.44 -10.87 -2.82
N PHE A 258 0.01 -12.12 -2.69
CA PHE A 258 0.24 -12.75 -1.38
C PHE A 258 1.42 -12.11 -0.66
N SER A 259 2.44 -11.66 -1.39
CA SER A 259 3.57 -10.99 -0.80
C SER A 259 3.14 -9.65 -0.21
N PHE A 260 2.31 -8.85 -0.91
CA PHE A 260 1.69 -7.65 -0.34
C PHE A 260 0.80 -7.97 0.87
N PHE A 261 0.00 -9.04 0.80
CA PHE A 261 -0.85 -9.48 1.92
C PHE A 261 -0.03 -9.80 3.19
N SER A 262 1.15 -10.41 3.05
CA SER A 262 2.06 -10.68 4.17
C SER A 262 2.68 -9.44 4.81
N GLN A 263 2.58 -8.27 4.16
CA GLN A 263 3.01 -6.97 4.71
C GLN A 263 1.94 -6.29 5.57
N ILE A 264 0.78 -6.92 5.74
CA ILE A 264 -0.34 -6.39 6.54
C ILE A 264 -0.39 -7.18 7.83
N LYS A 265 -0.34 -6.52 8.98
CA LYS A 265 -0.33 -7.24 10.27
C LYS A 265 -1.66 -7.94 10.52
N SER A 266 -1.58 -9.16 11.04
CA SER A 266 -2.74 -9.91 11.53
C SER A 266 -2.96 -9.64 13.02
N SER A 267 -4.22 -9.65 13.47
CA SER A 267 -4.47 -9.97 14.87
C SER A 267 -4.14 -11.45 15.09
N SER A 268 -3.76 -11.82 16.32
CA SER A 268 -3.21 -13.14 16.66
C SER A 268 -3.97 -14.35 16.07
N ASN A 269 -5.28 -14.25 15.86
CA ASN A 269 -6.11 -15.30 15.22
C ASN A 269 -7.19 -14.74 14.28
N GLY A 270 -7.09 -13.50 13.83
CA GLY A 270 -8.14 -12.83 13.05
C GLY A 270 -7.74 -12.52 11.60
N PRO A 271 -8.65 -11.93 10.82
CA PRO A 271 -8.31 -11.44 9.50
C PRO A 271 -7.25 -10.32 9.60
N ARG A 272 -6.42 -10.18 8.58
CA ARG A 272 -5.50 -9.05 8.45
C ARG A 272 -6.30 -7.78 8.24
N TRP A 273 -6.06 -6.81 9.11
CA TRP A 273 -6.87 -5.58 9.17
C TRP A 273 -6.02 -4.31 9.28
N ASP A 274 -4.74 -4.43 9.65
CA ASP A 274 -3.84 -3.31 9.88
C ASP A 274 -3.34 -2.73 8.55
N VAL A 275 -4.24 -2.04 7.88
CA VAL A 275 -4.00 -1.35 6.61
C VAL A 275 -3.68 0.13 6.82
N GLU A 276 -3.40 0.54 8.06
CA GLU A 276 -3.25 1.95 8.38
C GLU A 276 -2.07 2.58 7.65
N THR A 277 -0.88 2.02 7.80
CA THR A 277 0.32 2.53 7.13
C THR A 277 0.20 2.57 5.60
N PRO A 278 -0.22 1.50 4.87
CA PRO A 278 -0.35 1.59 3.42
C PRO A 278 -1.44 2.59 2.98
N VAL A 279 -2.53 2.75 3.75
CA VAL A 279 -3.54 3.79 3.49
C VAL A 279 -2.97 5.20 3.69
N GLU A 280 -2.19 5.41 4.75
CA GLU A 280 -1.51 6.68 5.00
C GLU A 280 -0.52 7.00 3.89
N ILE A 281 0.24 6.01 3.39
CA ILE A 281 1.13 6.18 2.22
C ILE A 281 0.32 6.61 0.98
N VAL A 282 -0.84 5.98 0.71
CA VAL A 282 -1.69 6.36 -0.43
C VAL A 282 -2.13 7.82 -0.32
N LEU A 283 -2.59 8.25 0.85
CA LEU A 283 -3.03 9.63 1.08
C LEU A 283 -1.85 10.61 1.05
N TYR A 284 -0.69 10.20 1.55
CA TYR A 284 0.54 10.97 1.50
C TYR A 284 0.99 11.18 0.05
N CYS A 285 0.87 10.16 -0.81
CA CYS A 285 1.11 10.28 -2.25
C CYS A 285 0.23 11.37 -2.88
N CYS A 286 -1.04 11.50 -2.48
CA CYS A 286 -1.94 12.54 -3.00
C CYS A 286 -1.57 13.97 -2.58
N LYS A 287 -0.77 14.14 -1.52
CA LYS A 287 -0.28 15.46 -1.07
C LYS A 287 1.01 15.87 -1.79
N GLN A 288 1.64 14.98 -2.54
CA GLN A 288 2.89 15.27 -3.23
C GLN A 288 2.67 16.16 -4.45
N THR A 289 3.67 16.96 -4.78
CA THR A 289 3.68 17.77 -6.02
C THR A 289 4.35 17.05 -7.18
N ASP A 290 5.28 16.12 -6.90
CA ASP A 290 5.95 15.31 -7.91
C ASP A 290 4.98 14.30 -8.53
N PRO A 291 4.71 14.35 -9.86
CA PRO A 291 3.84 13.40 -10.57
C PRO A 291 4.25 11.94 -10.39
N ARG A 292 5.54 11.65 -10.21
CA ARG A 292 6.03 10.27 -10.01
C ARG A 292 5.57 9.72 -8.67
N LYS A 293 5.64 10.54 -7.61
CA LYS A 293 5.17 10.20 -6.26
C LYS A 293 3.65 10.13 -6.22
N LEU A 294 2.97 11.09 -6.84
CA LEU A 294 1.50 11.12 -6.97
C LEU A 294 0.96 9.81 -7.60
N ARG A 295 1.63 9.31 -8.66
CA ARG A 295 1.23 8.07 -9.36
C ARG A 295 1.31 6.81 -8.49
N LEU A 296 2.10 6.81 -7.42
CA LEU A 296 2.22 5.64 -6.54
C LEU A 296 0.96 5.40 -5.71
N GLY A 297 0.24 6.47 -5.34
CA GLY A 297 -0.98 6.37 -4.54
C GLY A 297 -2.06 5.51 -5.20
N PRO A 298 -2.50 5.82 -6.43
CA PRO A 298 -3.49 5.02 -7.17
C PRO A 298 -3.09 3.57 -7.38
N ARG A 299 -1.81 3.32 -7.67
CA ARG A 299 -1.24 1.97 -7.86
C ARG A 299 -1.33 1.15 -6.58
N LEU A 300 -0.87 1.71 -5.47
CA LEU A 300 -0.95 1.08 -4.14
C LEU A 300 -2.41 0.89 -3.70
N MET A 301 -3.29 1.83 -4.00
CA MET A 301 -4.73 1.70 -3.73
C MET A 301 -5.36 0.57 -4.54
N ALA A 302 -4.94 0.36 -5.79
CA ALA A 302 -5.40 -0.76 -6.61
C ALA A 302 -5.03 -2.11 -5.96
N LEU A 303 -3.77 -2.25 -5.51
CA LEU A 303 -3.31 -3.43 -4.76
C LEU A 303 -4.16 -3.67 -3.51
N LEU A 304 -4.40 -2.64 -2.70
CA LEU A 304 -5.26 -2.71 -1.51
C LEU A 304 -6.69 -3.16 -1.84
N VAL A 305 -7.30 -2.62 -2.90
CA VAL A 305 -8.62 -3.05 -3.35
C VAL A 305 -8.60 -4.50 -3.82
N HIS A 306 -7.56 -4.93 -4.53
CA HIS A 306 -7.42 -6.32 -4.95
C HIS A 306 -7.27 -7.27 -3.75
N GLN A 307 -6.68 -6.85 -2.63
CA GLN A 307 -6.66 -7.66 -1.41
C GLN A 307 -8.06 -8.00 -0.87
N SER A 308 -9.11 -7.25 -1.23
CA SER A 308 -10.50 -7.64 -0.92
C SER A 308 -10.96 -8.95 -1.60
N ASN A 309 -10.17 -9.51 -2.51
CA ASN A 309 -10.35 -10.88 -3.00
C ASN A 309 -10.03 -11.94 -1.96
N ASN A 310 -9.15 -11.63 -1.01
CA ASN A 310 -8.70 -12.58 -0.02
C ASN A 310 -9.73 -12.66 1.12
N PRO A 311 -10.31 -13.84 1.41
CA PRO A 311 -11.27 -13.99 2.51
C PRO A 311 -10.68 -13.68 3.89
N HIS A 312 -9.35 -13.71 4.02
CA HIS A 312 -8.63 -13.39 5.26
C HIS A 312 -8.30 -11.90 5.39
N PHE A 313 -8.71 -11.06 4.44
CA PHE A 313 -8.51 -9.61 4.47
C PHE A 313 -9.78 -8.89 4.92
N SER A 314 -9.65 -8.02 5.92
CA SER A 314 -10.78 -7.24 6.45
C SER A 314 -11.08 -6.01 5.59
N SER A 315 -11.81 -6.25 4.51
CA SER A 315 -12.24 -5.22 3.56
C SER A 315 -12.99 -4.09 4.29
N THR A 316 -13.97 -4.40 5.15
CA THR A 316 -14.78 -3.42 5.90
C THR A 316 -13.94 -2.45 6.74
N VAL A 317 -12.86 -2.94 7.38
CA VAL A 317 -11.95 -2.08 8.16
C VAL A 317 -11.24 -1.09 7.26
N MET A 318 -10.73 -1.54 6.11
CA MET A 318 -10.13 -0.65 5.11
C MET A 318 -11.13 0.44 4.66
N LEU A 319 -12.37 0.08 4.35
CA LEU A 319 -13.39 1.04 3.92
C LEU A 319 -13.74 2.06 5.04
N ASN A 320 -13.85 1.61 6.29
CA ASN A 320 -14.05 2.51 7.45
C ASN A 320 -12.90 3.50 7.58
N LEU A 321 -11.68 3.00 7.60
CA LEU A 321 -10.47 3.81 7.77
C LEU A 321 -10.36 4.85 6.65
N MET A 322 -10.48 4.41 5.39
CA MET A 322 -10.46 5.29 4.23
C MET A 322 -11.54 6.37 4.32
N THR A 323 -12.77 6.01 4.68
CA THR A 323 -13.87 7.00 4.82
C THR A 323 -13.55 8.05 5.88
N SER A 324 -13.03 7.61 7.04
CA SER A 324 -12.62 8.51 8.12
C SER A 324 -11.54 9.49 7.68
N ARG A 325 -10.46 8.98 7.06
CA ARG A 325 -9.33 9.80 6.61
C ARG A 325 -9.72 10.76 5.46
N LEU A 326 -10.58 10.32 4.54
CA LEU A 326 -11.08 11.18 3.46
C LEU A 326 -11.99 12.30 3.96
N ARG A 327 -12.75 12.09 5.04
CA ARG A 327 -13.52 13.18 5.69
C ARG A 327 -12.61 14.26 6.28
N ALA A 328 -11.41 13.89 6.73
CA ALA A 328 -10.40 14.82 7.23
C ALA A 328 -9.51 15.44 6.14
N THR A 329 -9.68 15.03 4.88
CA THR A 329 -8.84 15.47 3.76
C THR A 329 -9.41 16.74 3.12
N SER A 330 -8.54 17.65 2.65
CA SER A 330 -8.99 18.87 1.96
C SER A 330 -9.72 18.55 0.65
N PRO A 331 -10.67 19.41 0.18
CA PRO A 331 -11.44 19.16 -1.04
C PRO A 331 -10.56 18.90 -2.27
N TYR A 332 -9.46 19.63 -2.40
CA TYR A 332 -8.48 19.47 -3.49
C TYR A 332 -7.86 18.07 -3.50
N HIS A 333 -7.30 17.63 -2.38
CA HIS A 333 -6.67 16.30 -2.30
C HIS A 333 -7.70 15.18 -2.40
N LEU A 334 -8.92 15.38 -1.91
CA LEU A 334 -10.02 14.43 -2.06
C LEU A 334 -10.41 14.26 -3.53
N ASN A 335 -10.52 15.35 -4.29
CA ASN A 335 -10.76 15.31 -5.73
C ASN A 335 -9.66 14.56 -6.45
N LEU A 336 -8.41 14.90 -6.15
CA LEU A 336 -7.26 14.23 -6.75
C LEU A 336 -7.28 12.73 -6.46
N PHE A 337 -7.55 12.35 -5.21
CA PHE A 337 -7.66 10.95 -4.81
C PHE A 337 -8.79 10.22 -5.55
N LEU A 338 -10.01 10.76 -5.54
CA LEU A 338 -11.16 10.11 -6.18
C LEU A 338 -11.03 10.08 -7.70
N SER A 339 -10.44 11.10 -8.32
CA SER A 339 -10.23 11.18 -9.76
C SER A 339 -9.19 10.19 -10.26
N ASN A 340 -8.13 9.92 -9.48
CA ASN A 340 -7.11 8.93 -9.84
C ASN A 340 -7.45 7.51 -9.39
N PHE A 341 -8.58 7.30 -8.73
CA PHE A 341 -8.98 5.97 -8.25
C PHE A 341 -9.18 4.99 -9.43
N PRO A 342 -8.80 3.70 -9.28
CA PRO A 342 -9.02 2.70 -10.33
C PRO A 342 -10.47 2.68 -10.83
N SER A 343 -10.66 2.94 -12.13
CA SER A 343 -11.97 3.22 -12.74
C SER A 343 -12.71 1.99 -13.24
N LEU A 344 -12.12 0.80 -13.15
CA LEU A 344 -12.65 -0.45 -13.67
C LEU A 344 -12.80 -1.51 -12.58
N GLY A 345 -13.73 -2.45 -12.81
CA GLY A 345 -13.93 -3.63 -11.97
C GLY A 345 -14.13 -3.33 -10.49
N ARG A 346 -13.34 -3.98 -9.64
CA ARG A 346 -13.42 -3.85 -8.18
C ARG A 346 -13.02 -2.48 -7.66
N GLY A 347 -12.12 -1.79 -8.37
CA GLY A 347 -11.74 -0.41 -8.06
C GLY A 347 -12.95 0.50 -8.07
N LEU A 348 -13.75 0.41 -9.13
CA LEU A 348 -14.97 1.19 -9.27
C LEU A 348 -16.01 0.85 -8.20
N ALA A 349 -16.19 -0.44 -7.89
CA ALA A 349 -17.10 -0.88 -6.83
C ALA A 349 -16.67 -0.38 -5.44
N PHE A 350 -15.37 -0.42 -5.14
CA PHE A 350 -14.85 0.12 -3.88
C PHE A 350 -15.01 1.64 -3.81
N LYS A 351 -14.70 2.37 -4.89
CA LYS A 351 -14.93 3.82 -4.97
C LYS A 351 -16.38 4.17 -4.70
N LEU A 352 -17.30 3.43 -5.32
CA LEU A 352 -18.74 3.59 -5.11
C LEU A 352 -19.12 3.34 -3.64
N ALA A 353 -18.64 2.25 -3.05
CA ALA A 353 -18.87 1.94 -1.64
C ALA A 353 -18.31 3.03 -0.70
N LEU A 354 -17.14 3.58 -1.02
CA LEU A 354 -16.48 4.65 -0.29
C LEU A 354 -17.30 5.94 -0.32
N CYS A 355 -17.73 6.37 -1.50
CA CYS A 355 -18.60 7.53 -1.64
C CYS A 355 -19.97 7.30 -0.98
N TYR A 356 -20.52 6.08 -1.06
CA TYR A 356 -21.80 5.74 -0.44
C TYR A 356 -21.71 5.81 1.09
N LYS A 357 -20.65 5.24 1.65
CA LYS A 357 -20.39 5.27 3.08
C LYS A 357 -20.12 6.67 3.62
N TYR A 358 -19.45 7.50 2.83
CA TYR A 358 -19.21 8.90 3.16
C TYR A 358 -20.50 9.61 3.58
N PHE A 359 -21.62 9.37 2.86
CA PHE A 359 -22.94 9.91 3.21
C PHE A 359 -23.68 9.07 4.26
N SER A 360 -23.53 7.75 4.25
CA SER A 360 -24.34 6.87 5.11
C SER A 360 -24.08 7.04 6.62
N ASP A 361 -22.88 7.44 7.04
CA ASP A 361 -22.60 7.66 8.48
C ASP A 361 -22.90 9.10 8.95
N GLY A 362 -23.54 9.93 8.13
CA GLY A 362 -23.88 11.31 8.49
C GLY A 362 -25.03 11.37 9.51
N PRO A 363 -24.94 12.22 10.56
CA PRO A 363 -26.04 12.43 11.50
C PRO A 363 -27.21 13.10 10.75
N GLY A 364 -28.26 12.33 10.44
CA GLY A 364 -29.50 12.87 9.87
C GLY A 364 -30.00 12.20 8.59
N ILE A 365 -29.24 11.27 7.98
CA ILE A 365 -29.81 10.43 6.93
C ILE A 365 -30.59 9.29 7.62
N PRO A 366 -31.89 9.09 7.30
CA PRO A 366 -32.64 7.97 7.84
C PRO A 366 -31.86 6.72 7.48
N SER A 367 -31.41 6.00 8.51
CA SER A 367 -30.60 4.81 8.37
C SER A 367 -31.24 3.94 7.28
N GLY A 368 -30.58 3.85 6.12
CA GLY A 368 -30.95 2.85 5.12
C GLY A 368 -31.03 1.49 5.82
N PRO A 369 -31.80 0.52 5.28
CA PRO A 369 -32.14 -0.74 5.95
C PRO A 369 -30.91 -1.22 6.71
N THR A 370 -30.98 -1.04 8.04
CA THR A 370 -29.80 -1.09 8.90
C THR A 370 -29.17 -2.42 8.61
N MET A 371 -27.98 -2.41 8.00
CA MET A 371 -27.21 -3.64 7.87
C MET A 371 -26.99 -4.08 9.30
N THR A 372 -27.80 -5.06 9.71
CA THR A 372 -27.78 -5.62 11.04
C THR A 372 -26.37 -6.13 11.18
N ARG A 373 -25.56 -5.39 11.97
CA ARG A 373 -24.21 -5.78 12.33
C ARG A 373 -24.31 -7.26 12.67
N PRO A 374 -23.61 -8.16 11.95
CA PRO A 374 -23.67 -9.57 12.28
C PRO A 374 -23.27 -9.67 13.74
N GLN A 375 -24.24 -9.91 14.62
CA GLN A 375 -23.91 -10.25 15.99
C GLN A 375 -23.16 -11.55 15.84
N ALA A 376 -21.86 -11.53 16.16
CA ALA A 376 -21.07 -12.74 16.27
C ALA A 376 -21.94 -13.76 17.02
N PRO A 377 -22.18 -14.95 16.46
CA PRO A 377 -23.13 -15.90 17.02
C PRO A 377 -22.71 -16.12 18.47
N ARG A 378 -23.48 -15.54 19.39
CA ARG A 378 -23.22 -15.62 20.81
C ARG A 378 -23.32 -17.10 21.12
N ALA A 379 -22.18 -17.74 21.37
CA ALA A 379 -22.09 -19.17 21.58
C ALA A 379 -23.12 -19.53 22.65
N ARG A 380 -24.24 -20.12 22.23
CA ARG A 380 -25.20 -20.66 23.18
C ARG A 380 -24.48 -21.83 23.83
N PRO A 381 -24.38 -21.88 25.17
CA PRO A 381 -23.86 -23.06 25.85
C PRO A 381 -24.71 -24.25 25.40
N MET A 382 -24.11 -25.15 24.63
CA MET A 382 -24.78 -26.40 24.27
C MET A 382 -24.94 -27.23 25.55
N PRO A 383 -26.15 -27.72 25.87
CA PRO A 383 -26.32 -28.69 26.93
C PRO A 383 -25.54 -29.95 26.55
N GLY A 384 -24.58 -30.35 27.41
CA GLY A 384 -23.77 -31.53 27.19
C GLY A 384 -24.63 -32.79 27.08
N SER A 385 -24.69 -33.38 25.88
CA SER A 385 -25.19 -34.74 25.73
C SER A 385 -24.04 -35.73 26.04
N PRO A 386 -24.23 -36.69 26.96
CA PRO A 386 -23.23 -37.72 27.21
C PRO A 386 -23.20 -38.69 26.03
N GLN A 387 -22.15 -38.61 25.22
CA GLN A 387 -21.97 -39.47 24.05
C GLN A 387 -21.36 -40.81 24.49
N LYS A 388 -22.18 -41.86 24.47
CA LYS A 388 -21.75 -43.26 24.60
C LYS A 388 -20.82 -43.60 23.44
N ALA A 389 -19.63 -44.08 23.78
CA ALA A 389 -18.69 -44.68 22.84
C ALA A 389 -19.30 -45.93 22.20
N SER A 390 -19.41 -45.94 20.88
CA SER A 390 -19.61 -47.16 20.09
C SER A 390 -18.64 -47.10 18.93
N TYR A 391 -17.60 -47.93 19.06
CA TYR A 391 -16.52 -48.12 18.12
C TYR A 391 -17.05 -49.05 17.01
N SER A 392 -17.36 -48.50 15.84
CA SER A 392 -17.53 -49.32 14.63
C SER A 392 -16.59 -48.81 13.54
N GLY A 393 -15.59 -49.61 13.23
CA GLY A 393 -14.68 -49.38 12.12
C GLY A 393 -15.42 -49.41 10.80
N ALA A 394 -15.34 -48.30 10.06
CA ALA A 394 -15.64 -48.24 8.65
C ALA A 394 -14.68 -47.24 8.01
N TYR A 395 -13.99 -47.70 6.97
CA TYR A 395 -12.99 -46.96 6.21
C TYR A 395 -13.55 -45.63 5.67
N PRO A 396 -12.81 -44.51 5.75
CA PRO A 396 -13.28 -43.24 5.23
C PRO A 396 -13.22 -43.28 3.69
N THR A 397 -14.38 -43.36 3.06
CA THR A 397 -14.53 -43.08 1.63
C THR A 397 -14.32 -41.59 1.42
N THR A 398 -13.22 -41.23 0.78
CA THR A 398 -12.84 -39.86 0.41
C THR A 398 -13.85 -39.27 -0.57
N GLN A 399 -14.98 -38.75 -0.06
CA GLN A 399 -15.91 -37.96 -0.85
C GLN A 399 -15.30 -36.57 -1.09
N ARG A 400 -14.99 -36.29 -2.35
CA ARG A 400 -14.55 -34.99 -2.84
C ARG A 400 -15.63 -33.95 -2.49
N PRO A 401 -15.33 -32.92 -1.68
CA PRO A 401 -16.32 -31.91 -1.32
C PRO A 401 -16.87 -31.24 -2.59
N PRO A 402 -18.17 -30.97 -2.65
CA PRO A 402 -18.77 -30.30 -3.80
C PRO A 402 -18.09 -28.95 -3.97
N SER A 403 -17.60 -28.69 -5.18
CA SER A 403 -17.03 -27.41 -5.60
C SER A 403 -18.10 -26.34 -5.47
N SER A 404 -18.17 -25.71 -4.30
CA SER A 404 -18.96 -24.52 -4.05
C SER A 404 -18.40 -23.42 -4.95
N THR A 405 -19.14 -23.08 -6.00
CA THR A 405 -18.96 -21.84 -6.76
C THR A 405 -19.06 -20.70 -5.77
N VAL A 406 -17.91 -20.20 -5.31
CA VAL A 406 -17.80 -19.01 -4.48
C VAL A 406 -18.40 -17.87 -5.29
N SER A 407 -19.60 -17.43 -4.89
CA SER A 407 -20.26 -16.30 -5.50
C SER A 407 -19.34 -15.08 -5.39
N ASN A 408 -18.89 -14.57 -6.54
CA ASN A 408 -18.12 -13.33 -6.69
C ASN A 408 -18.94 -12.06 -6.35
N THR A 409 -19.90 -12.18 -5.43
CA THR A 409 -20.66 -11.04 -4.93
C THR A 409 -19.71 -10.04 -4.27
N PRO A 410 -19.80 -8.75 -4.62
CA PRO A 410 -18.91 -7.74 -4.08
C PRO A 410 -19.02 -7.72 -2.55
N LEU A 411 -17.88 -7.81 -1.85
CA LEU A 411 -17.81 -7.76 -0.38
C LEU A 411 -18.27 -6.40 0.19
N TRP A 412 -18.49 -5.41 -0.67
CA TRP A 412 -18.73 -4.03 -0.29
C TRP A 412 -20.22 -3.69 -0.32
N PRO A 413 -20.73 -2.91 0.65
CA PRO A 413 -22.09 -2.40 0.57
C PRO A 413 -22.17 -1.43 -0.61
N LEU A 414 -22.92 -1.81 -1.65
CA LEU A 414 -23.19 -0.95 -2.80
C LEU A 414 -24.59 -0.35 -2.69
N PRO A 415 -24.78 0.92 -3.08
CA PRO A 415 -26.11 1.51 -3.14
C PRO A 415 -26.97 0.79 -4.19
N SER A 416 -28.27 0.66 -3.92
CA SER A 416 -29.23 0.20 -4.93
C SER A 416 -29.61 1.34 -5.88
N ALA A 417 -30.10 1.03 -7.08
CA ALA A 417 -30.61 2.06 -8.00
C ALA A 417 -31.76 2.86 -7.39
N LYS A 418 -32.67 2.19 -6.66
CA LYS A 418 -33.74 2.86 -5.91
C LYS A 418 -33.19 3.88 -4.91
N TRP A 419 -32.16 3.49 -4.15
CA TRP A 419 -31.50 4.41 -3.22
C TRP A 419 -30.87 5.59 -3.95
N MET A 420 -30.16 5.35 -5.07
CA MET A 420 -29.51 6.41 -5.83
C MET A 420 -30.50 7.42 -6.39
N VAL A 421 -31.63 6.95 -6.96
CA VAL A 421 -32.70 7.80 -7.48
C VAL A 421 -33.35 8.61 -6.36
N GLN A 422 -33.64 7.98 -5.23
CA GLN A 422 -34.16 8.68 -4.05
C GLN A 422 -33.17 9.73 -3.54
N PHE A 423 -31.88 9.38 -3.44
CA PHE A 423 -30.84 10.28 -2.94
C PHE A 423 -30.65 11.54 -3.81
N ILE A 424 -30.80 11.41 -5.12
CA ILE A 424 -30.76 12.55 -6.05
C ILE A 424 -32.06 13.37 -5.96
N ASN A 425 -33.22 12.70 -5.95
CA ASN A 425 -34.53 13.36 -5.94
C ASN A 425 -34.88 14.04 -4.62
N SER A 426 -34.38 13.53 -3.49
CA SER A 426 -34.62 14.15 -2.19
C SER A 426 -34.07 15.57 -2.13
N GLY A 427 -33.05 15.90 -2.94
CA GLY A 427 -32.36 17.19 -2.89
C GLY A 427 -31.73 17.43 -1.51
N SER A 428 -30.65 18.20 -1.44
CA SER A 428 -30.23 18.73 -0.13
C SER A 428 -31.16 19.90 0.19
N SER A 429 -32.39 19.59 0.61
CA SER A 429 -33.39 20.58 1.01
C SER A 429 -32.89 21.35 2.24
N GLY A 430 -32.15 22.43 2.02
CA GLY A 430 -32.00 23.52 2.98
C GLY A 430 -30.61 23.87 3.50
N GLY A 431 -29.51 23.26 3.03
CA GLY A 431 -28.16 23.58 3.49
C GLY A 431 -27.19 23.83 2.36
N SER A 432 -26.39 24.89 2.44
CA SER A 432 -25.19 25.06 1.60
C SER A 432 -24.27 23.88 1.87
N GLY A 433 -24.32 22.87 1.01
CA GLY A 433 -23.46 21.69 1.12
C GLY A 433 -22.00 22.11 0.96
N SER A 434 -21.11 21.57 1.78
CA SER A 434 -19.67 21.79 1.61
C SER A 434 -19.23 21.38 0.20
N ALA A 435 -18.28 22.11 -0.39
CA ALA A 435 -17.60 21.76 -1.64
C ALA A 435 -17.21 20.27 -1.72
N THR A 436 -16.70 19.75 -0.60
CA THR A 436 -16.35 18.33 -0.41
C THR A 436 -17.53 17.40 -0.66
N GLN A 437 -18.72 17.74 -0.17
CA GLN A 437 -19.92 16.91 -0.39
C GLN A 437 -20.33 16.89 -1.85
N SER A 438 -20.35 18.04 -2.53
CA SER A 438 -20.68 18.12 -3.97
C SER A 438 -19.71 17.31 -4.82
N LEU A 439 -18.43 17.32 -4.46
CA LEU A 439 -17.41 16.49 -5.10
C LEU A 439 -17.66 14.98 -4.90
N VAL A 440 -17.91 14.54 -3.67
CA VAL A 440 -18.18 13.12 -3.37
C VAL A 440 -19.48 12.67 -4.05
N LYS A 441 -20.50 13.54 -4.08
CA LYS A 441 -21.75 13.34 -4.84
C LYS A 441 -21.47 13.09 -6.33
N PHE A 442 -20.66 13.94 -6.97
CA PHE A 442 -20.26 13.75 -8.36
C PHE A 442 -19.61 12.38 -8.58
N HIS A 443 -18.61 12.03 -7.77
CA HIS A 443 -17.92 10.75 -7.92
C HIS A 443 -18.80 9.54 -7.60
N LEU A 444 -19.75 9.67 -6.65
CA LEU A 444 -20.75 8.65 -6.35
C LEU A 444 -21.59 8.34 -7.59
N PHE A 445 -22.19 9.39 -8.18
CA PHE A 445 -23.03 9.27 -9.38
C PHE A 445 -22.25 8.69 -10.56
N LEU A 446 -21.05 9.22 -10.82
CA LEU A 446 -20.21 8.77 -11.92
C LEU A 446 -19.84 7.28 -11.77
N SER A 447 -19.44 6.88 -10.55
CA SER A 447 -19.04 5.50 -10.29
C SER A 447 -20.22 4.55 -10.39
N PHE A 448 -21.41 4.97 -9.93
CA PHE A 448 -22.64 4.20 -10.02
C PHE A 448 -23.05 3.95 -11.47
N GLY A 449 -23.11 5.00 -12.29
CA GLY A 449 -23.50 4.88 -13.70
C GLY A 449 -22.51 4.02 -14.49
N ASN A 450 -21.20 4.19 -14.28
CA ASN A 450 -20.18 3.34 -14.91
C ASN A 450 -20.32 1.87 -14.48
N LEU A 451 -20.59 1.60 -13.20
CA LEU A 451 -20.77 0.24 -12.71
C LEU A 451 -21.98 -0.43 -13.38
N LYS A 452 -23.12 0.27 -13.43
CA LYS A 452 -24.34 -0.22 -14.08
C LYS A 452 -24.16 -0.43 -15.59
N SER A 453 -23.41 0.44 -16.25
CA SER A 453 -23.08 0.28 -17.67
C SER A 453 -22.25 -0.98 -17.92
N ASN A 454 -21.32 -1.30 -17.01
CA ASN A 454 -20.50 -2.52 -17.11
C ASN A 454 -21.34 -3.79 -16.84
N ASP A 455 -22.22 -3.75 -15.84
CA ASP A 455 -23.12 -4.87 -15.51
C ASP A 455 -24.10 -5.17 -16.66
N PHE A 456 -24.63 -4.11 -17.31
CA PHE A 456 -25.51 -4.24 -18.48
C PHE A 456 -24.84 -5.03 -19.61
N ASN A 457 -23.56 -4.75 -19.88
CA ASN A 457 -22.78 -5.47 -20.89
C ASN A 457 -22.51 -6.93 -20.52
N ALA A 458 -22.36 -7.23 -19.22
CA ALA A 458 -22.00 -8.56 -18.76
C ALA A 458 -23.19 -9.51 -18.58
N GLN A 459 -24.29 -9.05 -17.98
CA GLN A 459 -25.38 -9.93 -17.51
C GLN A 459 -26.72 -9.71 -18.24
N ARG A 460 -26.84 -8.65 -19.07
CA ARG A 460 -28.10 -8.22 -19.75
C ARG A 460 -29.31 -8.02 -18.83
N THR A 461 -29.15 -8.06 -17.51
CA THR A 461 -30.21 -7.70 -16.58
C THR A 461 -30.22 -6.19 -16.46
N VAL A 462 -31.23 -5.58 -17.06
CA VAL A 462 -31.43 -4.13 -17.01
C VAL A 462 -31.95 -3.76 -15.63
N ASP A 463 -31.27 -2.86 -14.95
CA ASP A 463 -31.82 -2.21 -13.76
C ASP A 463 -32.85 -1.17 -14.22
N ASP A 464 -34.09 -1.64 -14.42
CA ASP A 464 -35.18 -0.82 -14.98
C ASP A 464 -35.40 0.48 -14.20
N VAL A 465 -35.15 0.47 -12.89
CA VAL A 465 -35.27 1.66 -12.04
C VAL A 465 -34.27 2.74 -12.47
N TRP A 466 -33.02 2.35 -12.68
CA TRP A 466 -31.98 3.29 -13.12
C TRP A 466 -32.22 3.78 -14.54
N VAL A 467 -32.57 2.87 -15.45
CA VAL A 467 -32.83 3.22 -16.86
C VAL A 467 -34.03 4.14 -17.00
N ASN A 468 -35.12 3.88 -16.27
CA ASN A 468 -36.30 4.74 -16.28
C ASN A 468 -35.99 6.12 -15.68
N ALA A 469 -35.27 6.18 -14.56
CA ALA A 469 -34.86 7.45 -13.97
C ALA A 469 -34.01 8.29 -14.96
N LEU A 470 -33.10 7.67 -15.70
CA LEU A 470 -32.32 8.40 -16.72
C LEU A 470 -33.19 8.96 -17.86
N ARG A 471 -34.35 8.36 -18.16
CA ARG A 471 -35.29 8.87 -19.19
C ARG A 471 -36.15 10.03 -18.69
N GLU A 472 -36.33 10.16 -17.39
CA GLU A 472 -37.14 11.22 -16.80
C GLU A 472 -36.38 12.56 -16.79
N ASP A 473 -36.94 13.59 -17.44
CA ASP A 473 -36.31 14.92 -17.47
C ASP A 473 -36.29 15.59 -16.08
N THR A 474 -37.23 15.22 -15.21
CA THR A 474 -37.24 15.63 -13.80
C THR A 474 -35.99 15.15 -13.07
N PHE A 475 -35.58 13.89 -13.28
CA PHE A 475 -34.37 13.34 -12.69
C PHE A 475 -33.12 14.05 -13.20
N VAL A 476 -33.03 14.31 -14.50
CA VAL A 476 -31.88 15.04 -15.08
C VAL A 476 -31.80 16.47 -14.54
N ARG A 477 -32.92 17.17 -14.42
CA ARG A 477 -32.97 18.49 -13.79
C ARG A 477 -32.53 18.43 -12.33
N ASN A 478 -33.05 17.48 -11.57
CA ASN A 478 -32.68 17.28 -10.17
C ASN A 478 -31.19 16.95 -10.02
N LEU A 479 -30.62 16.15 -10.92
CA LEU A 479 -29.20 15.85 -10.96
C LEU A 479 -28.36 17.10 -11.24
N SER A 480 -28.76 17.92 -12.22
CA SER A 480 -28.08 19.18 -12.51
C SER A 480 -28.11 20.13 -11.32
N GLU A 481 -29.24 20.24 -10.62
CA GLU A 481 -29.36 21.03 -9.40
C GLU A 481 -28.55 20.42 -8.24
N TRP A 482 -28.53 19.10 -8.11
CA TRP A 482 -27.81 18.37 -7.07
C TRP A 482 -26.29 18.47 -7.21
N LEU A 483 -25.80 18.61 -8.44
CA LEU A 483 -24.39 18.88 -8.76
C LEU A 483 -24.06 20.37 -8.83
N ARG A 484 -25.08 21.25 -8.79
CA ARG A 484 -24.86 22.68 -8.87
C ARG A 484 -24.11 23.15 -7.63
N TRP A 485 -22.86 23.55 -7.85
CA TRP A 485 -22.04 24.12 -6.80
C TRP A 485 -22.37 25.60 -6.64
N ASP A 486 -22.72 26.04 -5.42
CA ASP A 486 -22.76 27.46 -5.07
C ASP A 486 -21.31 27.99 -4.95
N ALA A 487 -20.72 28.41 -6.08
CA ALA A 487 -19.33 28.87 -6.18
C ALA A 487 -19.10 30.28 -5.59
N LYS A 488 -19.86 30.64 -4.55
CA LYS A 488 -19.69 31.92 -3.86
C LYS A 488 -18.49 31.83 -2.91
N GLY A 489 -17.28 31.96 -3.43
CA GLY A 489 -16.14 32.32 -2.58
C GLY A 489 -14.73 31.85 -2.92
N GLU A 490 -14.47 31.04 -3.96
CA GLU A 490 -13.10 30.54 -4.20
C GLU A 490 -12.68 30.59 -5.67
N GLU A 491 -11.42 30.95 -5.92
CA GLU A 491 -10.73 31.02 -7.23
C GLU A 491 -10.69 29.68 -8.01
N GLN A 492 -11.25 28.60 -7.49
CA GLN A 492 -11.28 27.29 -8.16
C GLN A 492 -12.45 27.09 -9.16
N VAL A 493 -13.23 28.14 -9.48
CA VAL A 493 -14.46 28.06 -10.31
C VAL A 493 -14.25 27.41 -11.69
N SER A 494 -13.06 27.55 -12.29
CA SER A 494 -12.81 27.07 -13.66
C SER A 494 -12.88 25.54 -13.78
N HIS A 495 -12.30 24.79 -12.83
CA HIS A 495 -12.23 23.33 -12.90
C HIS A 495 -13.61 22.67 -12.71
N TYR A 496 -14.53 23.34 -12.00
CA TYR A 496 -15.83 22.77 -11.64
C TYR A 496 -16.92 23.05 -12.66
N THR A 497 -16.82 24.14 -13.42
CA THR A 497 -17.71 24.39 -14.57
C THR A 497 -17.60 23.26 -15.60
N THR A 498 -16.38 22.77 -15.86
CA THR A 498 -16.11 21.63 -16.76
C THR A 498 -16.76 20.33 -16.28
N MET A 499 -16.94 20.14 -14.96
CA MET A 499 -17.59 18.93 -14.42
C MET A 499 -19.08 18.89 -14.74
N GLY A 500 -19.78 20.02 -14.70
CA GLY A 500 -21.22 20.11 -15.01
C GLY A 500 -21.52 19.79 -16.49
N GLU A 501 -20.71 20.33 -17.40
CA GLU A 501 -20.79 20.01 -18.83
C GLU A 501 -20.48 18.53 -19.09
N SER A 502 -19.48 17.99 -18.40
CA SER A 502 -19.12 16.57 -18.48
C SER A 502 -20.28 15.67 -18.04
N VAL A 503 -21.02 16.01 -16.98
CA VAL A 503 -22.17 15.20 -16.54
C VAL A 503 -23.28 15.17 -17.58
N SER A 504 -23.63 16.30 -18.16
CA SER A 504 -24.68 16.36 -19.19
C SER A 504 -24.30 15.50 -20.39
N SER A 505 -23.03 15.57 -20.82
CA SER A 505 -22.50 14.71 -21.88
C SER A 505 -22.55 13.22 -21.51
N MET A 506 -22.12 12.86 -20.30
CA MET A 506 -22.13 11.46 -19.83
C MET A 506 -23.54 10.89 -19.71
N VAL A 507 -24.50 11.65 -19.17
CA VAL A 507 -25.91 11.24 -19.10
C VAL A 507 -26.47 10.99 -20.50
N ASN A 508 -26.13 11.82 -21.48
CA ASN A 508 -26.53 11.60 -22.87
C ASN A 508 -25.91 10.33 -23.47
N ILE A 509 -24.63 10.08 -23.22
CA ILE A 509 -23.95 8.84 -23.65
C ILE A 509 -24.65 7.61 -23.04
N TRP A 510 -24.94 7.65 -21.74
CA TRP A 510 -25.64 6.58 -21.03
C TRP A 510 -27.07 6.38 -21.52
N ARG A 511 -27.81 7.45 -21.79
CA ARG A 511 -29.14 7.40 -22.43
C ARG A 511 -29.06 6.69 -23.77
N GLN A 512 -28.11 7.07 -24.63
CA GLN A 512 -27.93 6.47 -25.95
C GLN A 512 -27.58 4.97 -25.85
N TRP A 513 -26.63 4.60 -24.99
CA TRP A 513 -26.21 3.21 -24.82
C TRP A 513 -27.31 2.31 -24.24
N MET A 514 -27.89 2.72 -23.12
CA MET A 514 -28.85 1.88 -22.38
C MET A 514 -30.26 1.89 -22.98
N CYS A 515 -30.66 2.98 -23.67
CA CYS A 515 -32.00 3.09 -24.25
C CYS A 515 -32.04 2.85 -25.76
N GLY A 516 -30.93 3.04 -26.47
CA GLY A 516 -30.86 2.91 -27.93
C GLY A 516 -30.72 1.47 -28.43
N SER A 517 -30.21 0.55 -27.61
CA SER A 517 -29.91 -0.84 -28.00
C SER A 517 -31.16 -1.75 -28.14
N GLY A 518 -32.37 -1.18 -28.09
CA GLY A 518 -33.64 -1.89 -28.21
C GLY A 518 -34.40 -1.65 -29.51
N ARG A 519 -33.74 -1.12 -30.56
CA ARG A 519 -34.30 -1.01 -31.91
C ARG A 519 -33.55 -1.90 -32.90
#